data_AF-A0AAW7D6P8-F1
#
_entry.id   AF-A0AAW7D6P8-F1
#
_cell.length_a   1.000
_cell.length_b   1.000
_cell.length_c   1.000
_cell.angle_alpha   90.00
_cell.angle_beta   90.00
_cell.angle_gamma   90.00
#
_symmetry.space_group_name_H-M   'P 1'
#
loop_
_entity.id
_entity.type
_entity.pdbx_description
1 polymer ?
#
loop_
_entity_poly.entity_id
_entity_poly.type
_entity_poly.pdbx_seq_one_letter_code
_entity_poly.pdbx_strand_id
1 'polypeptide(L)'
;MKKYYVFSILVILLIIFFYIIQTFYINPLQINRIENILRNQSEFYIVYKNSHRNHTLYLSDKKYSIKLSENEVWNKPKMNDSINKIINPSKQLYGFSKIGDQIYKIENSNQCFIKRNDTLFLFNYLDKNEKGFDEWNDEQIGKFFIRNK
;
A
#
# COMPACT_ATOMS: atom_id res chain seq x y z
N MET A 1 -42.58 22.80 -18.76
CA MET A 1 -42.21 21.37 -18.76
C MET A 1 -41.04 21.04 -19.69
N LYS A 2 -41.03 21.40 -20.99
CA LYS A 2 -39.94 21.05 -21.93
C LYS A 2 -38.53 21.56 -21.56
N LYS A 3 -38.38 22.76 -20.96
CA LYS A 3 -37.08 23.31 -20.55
C LYS A 3 -36.38 22.48 -19.46
N TYR A 4 -37.13 21.90 -18.54
CA TYR A 4 -36.59 21.02 -17.49
C TYR A 4 -36.08 19.71 -18.08
N TYR A 5 -36.77 19.15 -19.08
CA TYR A 5 -36.32 17.96 -19.81
C TYR A 5 -34.99 18.18 -20.54
N VAL A 6 -34.83 19.30 -21.25
CA VAL A 6 -33.57 19.64 -21.94
C VAL A 6 -32.43 19.81 -20.94
N PHE A 7 -32.68 20.48 -19.82
CA PHE A 7 -31.68 20.65 -18.75
C PHE A 7 -31.28 19.31 -18.13
N SER A 8 -32.23 18.43 -17.81
CA SER A 8 -31.95 17.09 -17.28
C SER A 8 -31.11 16.24 -18.24
N ILE A 9 -31.38 16.29 -19.55
CA ILE A 9 -30.57 15.59 -20.56
C ILE A 9 -29.13 16.10 -20.58
N LEU A 10 -28.94 17.43 -20.50
CA LEU A 10 -27.62 18.05 -20.43
C LEU A 10 -26.82 17.62 -19.20
N VAL A 11 -27.47 17.56 -18.03
CA VAL A 11 -26.83 17.08 -16.79
C VAL A 11 -26.42 15.61 -16.91
N ILE A 12 -27.28 14.75 -17.48
CA ILE A 12 -26.96 13.34 -17.70
C ILE A 12 -25.75 13.20 -18.64
N LEU A 13 -25.72 13.95 -19.74
CA LEU A 13 -24.59 13.96 -20.68
C LEU A 13 -23.29 14.39 -20.01
N LEU A 14 -23.34 15.39 -19.12
CA LEU A 14 -22.19 15.86 -18.34
C LEU A 14 -21.67 14.77 -17.39
N ILE A 15 -22.56 14.06 -16.70
CA ILE A 15 -22.18 12.94 -15.82
C ILE A 15 -21.54 11.81 -16.64
N ILE A 16 -22.13 11.45 -17.77
CA ILE A 16 -21.58 10.40 -18.67
C ILE A 16 -20.21 10.83 -19.20
N PHE A 17 -20.06 12.07 -19.62
CA PHE A 17 -18.78 12.61 -20.10
C PHE A 17 -17.70 12.56 -19.01
N PHE A 18 -18.03 12.97 -17.78
CA PHE A 18 -17.10 12.89 -16.65
C PHE A 18 -16.73 11.44 -16.32
N TYR A 19 -17.70 10.52 -16.38
CA TYR A 19 -17.46 9.09 -16.20
C TYR A 19 -16.52 8.50 -17.26
N ILE A 20 -16.68 8.89 -18.53
CA ILE A 20 -15.80 8.49 -19.62
C ILE A 20 -14.38 9.02 -19.38
N ILE A 21 -14.22 10.30 -19.01
CA ILE A 21 -12.90 10.88 -18.70
C ILE A 21 -12.21 10.12 -17.57
N GLN A 22 -12.92 9.87 -16.46
CA GLN A 22 -12.39 9.13 -15.32
C GLN A 22 -11.90 7.74 -15.74
N THR A 23 -12.73 7.01 -16.48
CA THR A 23 -12.47 5.61 -16.85
C THR A 23 -11.35 5.46 -17.87
N PHE A 24 -11.32 6.29 -18.91
CA PHE A 24 -10.42 6.11 -20.05
C PHE A 24 -9.12 6.92 -19.97
N TYR A 25 -9.09 7.99 -19.18
CA TYR A 25 -7.93 8.88 -19.12
C TYR A 25 -7.29 8.93 -17.74
N ILE A 26 -8.07 9.17 -16.69
CA ILE A 26 -7.51 9.39 -15.35
C ILE A 26 -7.03 8.09 -14.73
N ASN A 27 -7.86 7.04 -14.70
CA ASN A 27 -7.51 5.76 -14.07
C ASN A 27 -6.30 5.07 -14.74
N PRO A 28 -6.22 4.93 -16.07
CA PRO A 28 -5.08 4.28 -16.72
C PRO A 28 -3.76 5.01 -16.47
N LEU A 29 -3.80 6.35 -16.44
CA LEU A 29 -2.62 7.17 -16.20
C LEU A 29 -2.10 7.00 -14.76
N GLN A 30 -2.99 6.87 -13.77
CA GLN A 30 -2.61 6.55 -12.39
C GLN A 30 -2.01 5.14 -12.27
N ILE A 31 -2.62 4.13 -12.90
CA ILE A 31 -2.11 2.75 -12.88
C ILE A 31 -0.71 2.71 -13.48
N ASN A 32 -0.49 3.32 -14.64
CA ASN A 32 0.83 3.35 -15.29
C ASN A 32 1.89 4.02 -14.42
N ARG A 33 1.54 5.11 -13.72
CA ARG A 33 2.46 5.77 -12.78
C ARG A 33 2.86 4.83 -11.64
N ILE A 34 1.90 4.10 -11.07
CA ILE A 34 2.16 3.18 -9.96
C ILE A 34 2.96 1.98 -10.43
N GLU A 35 2.63 1.39 -11.58
CA GLU A 35 3.42 0.30 -12.14
C GLU A 35 4.88 0.73 -12.39
N ASN A 36 5.10 1.95 -12.89
CA ASN A 36 6.45 2.49 -13.06
C ASN A 36 7.19 2.70 -11.74
N ILE A 37 6.51 3.19 -10.70
CA ILE A 37 7.10 3.30 -9.35
C ILE A 37 7.52 1.92 -8.87
N LEU A 38 6.60 0.94 -8.92
CA LEU A 38 6.80 -0.41 -8.39
C LEU A 38 7.91 -1.19 -9.11
N ARG A 39 8.11 -1.00 -10.42
CA ARG A 39 9.18 -1.68 -11.18
C ARG A 39 10.57 -1.40 -10.64
N ASN A 40 10.77 -0.24 -10.02
CA ASN A 40 12.07 0.19 -9.50
C ASN A 40 12.18 0.04 -7.97
N GLN A 41 11.15 -0.50 -7.31
CA GLN A 41 11.15 -0.62 -5.86
C GLN A 41 11.59 -2.00 -5.38
N SER A 42 12.19 -2.01 -4.19
CA SER A 42 12.51 -3.24 -3.48
C SER A 42 11.23 -3.95 -3.02
N GLU A 43 11.10 -5.23 -3.41
CA GLU A 43 10.00 -6.12 -3.04
C GLU A 43 10.39 -6.98 -1.83
N PHE A 44 9.48 -7.08 -0.85
CA PHE A 44 9.62 -7.98 0.28
C PHE A 44 8.30 -8.71 0.62
N TYR A 45 8.40 -9.74 1.46
CA TYR A 45 7.29 -10.48 2.05
C TYR A 45 7.27 -10.28 3.56
N ILE A 46 6.07 -10.13 4.13
CA ILE A 46 5.89 -10.07 5.58
C ILE A 46 6.03 -11.48 6.14
N VAL A 47 7.14 -11.76 6.81
CA VAL A 47 7.43 -13.10 7.35
C VAL A 47 7.01 -13.25 8.81
N TYR A 48 6.92 -12.14 9.55
CA TYR A 48 6.50 -12.11 10.95
C TYR A 48 5.99 -10.74 11.40
N LYS A 49 5.10 -10.74 12.40
CA LYS A 49 4.52 -9.53 13.01
C LYS A 49 4.71 -9.60 14.52
N ASN A 50 5.17 -8.51 15.12
CA ASN A 50 5.25 -8.38 16.59
C ASN A 50 4.42 -7.18 17.05
N SER A 51 3.61 -7.37 18.10
CA SER A 51 2.76 -6.34 18.73
C SER A 51 3.15 -6.02 20.18
N HIS A 52 4.09 -6.76 20.80
CA HIS A 52 4.29 -6.74 22.26
C HIS A 52 4.90 -5.45 22.82
N ARG A 53 5.78 -4.78 22.06
CA ARG A 53 6.38 -3.50 22.49
C ARG A 53 6.06 -2.36 21.56
N ASN A 54 6.16 -2.63 20.26
CA ASN A 54 5.76 -1.75 19.18
C ASN A 54 5.21 -2.63 18.07
N HIS A 55 4.30 -2.07 17.26
CA HIS A 55 3.94 -2.67 15.99
C HIS A 55 5.18 -2.71 15.10
N THR A 56 5.65 -3.90 14.75
CA THR A 56 6.82 -4.13 13.91
C THR A 56 6.52 -5.21 12.88
N LEU A 57 6.92 -4.97 11.63
CA LEU A 57 6.87 -5.96 10.56
C LEU A 57 8.29 -6.40 10.22
N TYR A 58 8.46 -7.70 10.11
CA TYR A 58 9.70 -8.34 9.73
C TYR A 58 9.55 -8.85 8.30
N LEU A 59 10.49 -8.49 7.45
CA LEU A 59 10.41 -8.63 6.02
C LEU A 59 11.58 -9.46 5.48
N SER A 60 11.32 -10.23 4.43
CA SER A 60 12.34 -10.96 3.67
C SER A 60 12.13 -10.79 2.17
N ASP A 61 13.20 -10.93 1.40
CA ASP A 61 13.16 -11.05 -0.06
C ASP A 61 12.48 -12.36 -0.53
N LYS A 62 12.34 -13.34 0.37
CA LYS A 62 11.75 -14.66 0.11
C LYS A 62 10.41 -14.84 0.83
N LYS A 63 9.51 -15.56 0.18
CA LYS A 63 8.16 -15.84 0.70
C LYS A 63 8.13 -17.06 1.61
N TYR A 64 8.14 -16.83 2.92
CA TYR A 64 7.83 -17.85 3.94
C TYR A 64 7.29 -17.17 5.22
N SER A 65 6.94 -17.97 6.22
CA SER A 65 6.49 -17.50 7.53
C SER A 65 7.46 -17.95 8.62
N ILE A 66 7.81 -17.06 9.54
CA ILE A 66 8.54 -17.41 10.76
C ILE A 66 7.51 -17.69 11.85
N LYS A 67 7.62 -18.86 12.49
CA LYS A 67 6.87 -19.19 13.69
C LYS A 67 7.81 -19.07 14.89
N LEU A 68 7.53 -18.12 15.77
CA LEU A 68 8.19 -18.03 17.07
C LEU A 68 7.31 -18.69 18.13
N SER A 69 7.92 -19.41 19.07
CA SER A 69 7.21 -19.88 20.26
C SER A 69 6.85 -18.70 21.17
N GLU A 70 5.82 -18.83 22.02
CA GLU A 70 5.33 -17.74 22.88
C GLU A 70 6.44 -17.06 23.71
N ASN A 71 7.41 -17.85 24.18
CA ASN A 71 8.53 -17.36 24.99
C ASN A 71 9.53 -16.53 24.17
N GLU A 72 9.62 -16.79 22.86
CA GLU A 72 10.52 -16.09 21.94
C GLU A 72 9.90 -14.82 21.37
N VAL A 73 8.58 -14.63 21.49
CA VAL A 73 7.89 -13.43 20.97
C VAL A 73 8.41 -12.13 21.65
N TRP A 74 8.87 -12.25 22.89
CA TRP A 74 9.53 -11.16 23.63
C TRP A 74 10.92 -10.83 23.11
N ASN A 75 11.57 -11.79 22.45
CA ASN A 75 12.86 -11.63 21.82
C ASN A 75 12.64 -11.12 20.40
N LYS A 76 13.12 -9.91 20.09
CA LYS A 76 13.04 -9.38 18.72
C LYS A 76 13.80 -10.34 17.78
N PRO A 77 13.18 -10.88 16.71
CA PRO A 77 13.91 -11.59 15.69
C PRO A 77 15.13 -10.79 15.22
N LYS A 78 16.28 -11.45 15.13
CA LYS A 78 17.51 -10.84 14.63
C LYS A 78 17.49 -10.79 13.11
N MET A 79 18.15 -9.78 12.52
CA MET A 79 18.40 -9.79 11.08
C MET A 79 19.33 -10.96 10.73
N ASN A 80 18.98 -11.65 9.65
CA ASN A 80 19.70 -12.78 9.08
C ASN A 80 19.20 -12.99 7.63
N ASP A 81 19.64 -14.08 7.00
CA ASP A 81 19.16 -14.46 5.67
C ASP A 81 17.65 -14.67 5.59
N SER A 82 16.99 -14.83 6.75
CA SER A 82 15.54 -14.96 6.87
C SER A 82 14.80 -13.65 7.26
N ILE A 83 15.51 -12.58 7.57
CA ILE A 83 14.92 -11.29 7.91
C ILE A 83 15.90 -10.24 7.42
N ASN A 84 15.66 -9.76 6.21
CA ASN A 84 16.53 -8.82 5.52
C ASN A 84 16.12 -7.37 5.80
N LYS A 85 14.87 -7.12 6.23
CA LYS A 85 14.39 -5.78 6.53
C LYS A 85 13.39 -5.80 7.70
N ILE A 86 13.41 -4.74 8.51
CA ILE A 86 12.47 -4.50 9.61
C ILE A 86 11.90 -3.10 9.40
N ILE A 87 10.58 -2.95 9.53
CA ILE A 87 9.90 -1.66 9.45
C ILE A 87 9.00 -1.43 10.66
N ASN A 88 8.84 -0.15 11.05
CA ASN A 88 7.89 0.27 12.07
C ASN A 88 6.64 0.85 11.39
N PRO A 89 5.62 0.02 11.13
CA PRO A 89 4.41 0.47 10.44
C PRO A 89 3.60 1.47 11.28
N SER A 90 2.78 2.26 10.59
CA SER A 90 1.62 2.90 11.20
C SER A 90 0.64 1.85 11.77
N LYS A 91 -0.25 2.26 12.68
CA LYS A 91 -1.27 1.36 13.23
C LYS A 91 -2.16 0.75 12.15
N GLN A 92 -2.49 1.53 11.11
CA GLN A 92 -3.32 1.10 9.99
C GLN A 92 -2.61 0.05 9.14
N LEU A 93 -1.35 0.29 8.76
CA LEU A 93 -0.53 -0.69 8.02
C LEU A 93 -0.37 -1.99 8.82
N TYR A 94 -0.10 -1.90 10.13
CA TYR A 94 0.01 -3.09 10.97
C TYR A 94 -1.31 -3.86 11.06
N GLY A 95 -2.44 -3.18 11.24
CA GLY A 95 -3.75 -3.83 11.30
C GLY A 95 -4.15 -4.49 9.98
N PHE A 96 -3.82 -3.85 8.86
CA PHE A 96 -4.18 -4.35 7.53
C PHE A 96 -3.31 -5.52 7.05
N SER A 97 -2.02 -5.49 7.37
CA SER A 97 -1.03 -6.47 6.91
C SER A 97 -1.25 -7.88 7.47
N LYS A 98 -0.92 -8.88 6.66
CA LYS A 98 -0.92 -10.31 7.00
C LYS A 98 0.44 -10.93 6.69
N ILE A 99 0.79 -11.99 7.42
CA ILE A 99 1.96 -12.80 7.08
C ILE A 99 1.77 -13.37 5.68
N GLY A 100 2.80 -13.27 4.83
CA GLY A 100 2.80 -13.66 3.44
C GLY A 100 2.32 -12.58 2.46
N ASP A 101 1.80 -11.43 2.94
CA ASP A 101 1.56 -10.28 2.07
C ASP A 101 2.87 -9.79 1.47
N GLN A 102 2.78 -9.32 0.23
CA GLN A 102 3.89 -8.70 -0.48
C GLN A 102 3.86 -7.19 -0.22
N ILE A 103 5.02 -6.62 0.12
CA ILE A 103 5.19 -5.20 0.41
C ILE A 103 6.29 -4.62 -0.49
N TYR A 104 5.98 -3.50 -1.13
CA TYR A 104 6.93 -2.73 -1.91
C TYR A 104 7.30 -1.49 -1.10
N LYS A 105 8.56 -1.40 -0.67
CA LYS A 105 9.07 -0.20 0.00
C LYS A 105 9.41 0.81 -1.09
N ILE A 106 8.86 2.03 -0.99
CA ILE A 106 9.34 3.13 -1.83
C ILE A 106 10.65 3.64 -1.21
N GLU A 107 11.73 3.61 -1.97
CA GLU A 107 13.02 4.13 -1.53
C GLU A 107 12.94 5.63 -1.29
N ASN A 108 13.67 6.11 -0.27
CA ASN A 108 13.68 7.53 0.11
C ASN A 108 12.27 8.08 0.35
N SER A 109 11.42 7.29 1.02
CA SER A 109 10.04 7.66 1.31
C SER A 109 9.50 6.84 2.49
N ASN A 110 8.60 7.46 3.26
CA ASN A 110 7.83 6.83 4.34
C ASN A 110 6.61 6.04 3.80
N GLN A 111 6.67 5.61 2.54
CA GLN A 111 5.56 4.98 1.85
C GLN A 111 5.84 3.55 1.42
N CYS A 112 4.80 2.74 1.46
CA CYS A 112 4.85 1.38 0.95
C CYS A 112 3.52 0.99 0.31
N PHE A 113 3.59 0.05 -0.63
CA PHE A 113 2.41 -0.62 -1.17
C PHE A 113 2.32 -2.03 -0.62
N ILE A 114 1.17 -2.42 -0.09
CA ILE A 114 0.86 -3.84 0.10
C ILE A 114 0.14 -4.34 -1.14
N LYS A 115 0.62 -5.45 -1.71
CA LYS A 115 -0.06 -6.19 -2.74
C LYS A 115 -0.73 -7.41 -2.15
N ARG A 116 -2.04 -7.49 -2.35
CA ARG A 116 -2.83 -8.67 -2.03
C ARG A 116 -3.64 -9.02 -3.26
N ASN A 117 -3.35 -10.17 -3.84
CA ASN A 117 -3.90 -10.59 -5.14
C ASN A 117 -3.55 -9.56 -6.23
N ASP A 118 -4.57 -9.07 -6.96
CA ASP A 118 -4.45 -8.07 -8.03
C ASP A 118 -4.71 -6.63 -7.53
N THR A 119 -4.69 -6.41 -6.22
CA THR A 119 -4.95 -5.10 -5.60
C THR A 119 -3.74 -4.58 -4.85
N LEU A 120 -3.43 -3.30 -5.06
CA LEU A 120 -2.38 -2.56 -4.37
C LEU A 120 -3.00 -1.56 -3.41
N PHE A 121 -2.44 -1.52 -2.20
CA PHE A 121 -2.91 -0.68 -1.11
C PHE A 121 -1.76 0.21 -0.66
N LEU A 122 -1.95 1.53 -0.74
CA LEU A 122 -0.94 2.49 -0.30
C LEU A 122 -1.02 2.73 1.21
N PHE A 123 0.12 2.65 1.89
CA PHE A 123 0.25 2.93 3.31
C PHE A 123 1.49 3.76 3.62
N ASN A 124 1.39 4.56 4.68
CA ASN A 124 2.54 5.16 5.33
C ASN A 124 3.15 4.19 6.36
N TYR A 125 4.48 4.16 6.44
CA TYR A 125 5.27 3.51 7.49
C TYR A 125 6.33 4.51 7.99
N LEU A 126 6.64 4.47 9.28
CA LEU A 126 7.62 5.37 9.88
C LEU A 126 8.97 4.66 9.91
N ASP A 127 9.88 4.97 8.97
CA ASP A 127 11.29 4.69 9.22
C ASP A 127 11.84 5.85 10.08
N LYS A 128 11.79 5.70 11.41
CA LYS A 128 12.19 6.75 12.37
C LYS A 128 13.65 7.24 12.18
N ASN A 129 14.43 6.59 11.32
CA ASN A 129 15.81 6.93 11.02
C ASN A 129 15.98 7.73 9.71
N GLU A 130 14.93 7.88 8.91
CA GLU A 130 14.95 8.60 7.64
C GLU A 130 14.34 10.00 7.86
N LYS A 131 15.19 11.00 8.20
CA LYS A 131 14.79 12.41 8.29
C LYS A 131 14.56 12.98 6.89
N GLY A 132 13.48 13.74 6.69
CA GLY A 132 13.30 14.61 5.51
C GLY A 132 12.32 14.14 4.45
N PHE A 133 11.35 13.28 4.79
CA PHE A 133 10.38 12.77 3.81
C PHE A 133 8.98 13.30 4.08
N ASP A 134 8.34 13.77 3.01
CA ASP A 134 6.94 14.20 3.03
C ASP A 134 6.04 13.02 3.41
N GLU A 135 5.43 13.08 4.60
CA GLU A 135 4.30 12.22 4.92
C GLU A 135 3.16 12.54 3.93
N TRP A 136 2.65 11.53 3.21
CA TRP A 136 1.49 11.77 2.35
C TRP A 136 0.27 12.17 3.18
N ASN A 137 -0.51 13.11 2.63
CA ASN A 137 -1.78 13.56 3.20
C ASN A 137 -2.66 12.33 3.53
N ASP A 138 -3.20 12.28 4.75
CA ASP A 138 -3.97 11.15 5.29
C ASP A 138 -5.08 10.66 4.33
N GLU A 139 -5.60 11.55 3.50
CA GLU A 139 -6.60 11.29 2.47
C GLU A 139 -6.17 10.32 1.35
N GLN A 140 -4.88 10.02 1.22
CA GLN A 140 -4.35 9.11 0.21
C GLN A 140 -4.01 7.73 0.78
N ILE A 141 -4.00 7.59 2.11
CA ILE A 141 -3.74 6.34 2.81
C ILE A 141 -4.95 5.40 2.65
N GLY A 142 -4.70 4.14 2.32
CA GLY A 142 -5.75 3.15 2.12
C GLY A 142 -6.48 3.25 0.76
N LYS A 143 -6.00 4.08 -0.17
CA LYS A 143 -6.50 4.06 -1.55
C LYS A 143 -6.09 2.77 -2.26
N PHE A 144 -7.05 2.19 -2.97
CA PHE A 144 -6.97 0.92 -3.66
C PHE A 144 -6.64 1.20 -5.12
N PHE A 145 -5.63 0.53 -5.64
CA PHE A 145 -5.37 0.49 -7.08
C PHE A 145 -5.63 -0.93 -7.56
N ILE A 146 -6.67 -1.06 -8.39
CA ILE A 146 -7.02 -2.32 -9.03
C ILE A 146 -6.15 -2.42 -10.28
N ARG A 147 -5.41 -3.52 -10.39
CA ARG A 147 -4.81 -3.89 -11.67
C ARG A 147 -5.93 -4.43 -12.55
N ASN A 148 -6.44 -3.62 -13.48
CA ASN A 148 -7.29 -4.14 -14.54
C ASN A 148 -6.41 -5.04 -15.42
N LYS A 149 -6.73 -6.34 -15.43
CA LYS A 149 -6.17 -7.31 -16.38
C LYS A 149 -6.73 -7.07 -17.77
#